data_AF-A0A9X2JXS2-F1
#
_entry.id   AF-A0A9X2JXS2-F1
#
_cell.length_a   1.000
_cell.length_b   1.000
_cell.length_c   1.000
_cell.angle_alpha   90.00
_cell.angle_beta   90.00
_cell.angle_gamma   90.00
#
_symmetry.space_group_name_H-M   'P 1'
#
loop_
_entity.id
_entity.type
_entity.pdbx_description
1 polymer ?
#
loop_
_entity_poly.entity_id
_entity_poly.type
_entity_poly.pdbx_seq_one_letter_code
_entity_poly.pdbx_strand_id
1 'polypeptide(L)'
;MGELIGYARCSTVLQDLTAQREILLELGVGDDRIYLDKGLTGTNRARPGLDQALAAVRAGDTLVVPKLDRLARSVPDARDIGDTLIARGVRLSLGGTIYDPADPMSKMFFNMLAVFAEFEADLLKMRTREGMAVARAKGKLKGKKPKLTARQQAELVRMRAPAASTPSPT
;
A
#
# COMPACT_ATOMS: atom_id res chain seq x y z
N MET A 1 -31.56 3.35 6.08
CA MET A 1 -30.47 2.81 6.91
C MET A 1 -29.58 2.02 5.98
N GLY A 2 -28.28 2.30 5.93
CA GLY A 2 -27.35 1.52 5.11
C GLY A 2 -27.00 0.19 5.77
N GLU A 3 -26.49 -0.74 4.98
CA GLU A 3 -26.10 -2.06 5.46
C GLU A 3 -24.73 -2.02 6.16
N LEU A 4 -24.50 -2.97 7.07
CA LEU A 4 -23.20 -3.17 7.73
C LEU A 4 -22.45 -4.31 7.03
N ILE A 5 -21.23 -4.01 6.57
CA ILE A 5 -20.33 -4.98 5.93
C ILE A 5 -19.08 -5.07 6.81
N GLY A 6 -18.74 -6.26 7.28
CA GLY A 6 -17.62 -6.47 8.19
C GLY A 6 -16.36 -6.88 7.46
N TYR A 7 -15.23 -6.32 7.84
CA TYR A 7 -13.93 -6.77 7.37
C TYR A 7 -12.90 -6.84 8.50
N ALA A 8 -12.10 -7.90 8.51
CA ALA A 8 -10.90 -7.96 9.34
C ALA A 8 -9.78 -8.76 8.71
N ARG A 9 -8.58 -8.18 8.72
CA ARG A 9 -7.34 -8.91 8.52
C ARG A 9 -6.96 -9.63 9.81
N CYS A 10 -6.76 -10.94 9.71
CA CYS A 10 -6.36 -11.80 10.81
C CYS A 10 -4.90 -12.24 10.62
N SER A 11 -4.25 -12.61 11.71
CA SER A 11 -2.96 -13.30 11.69
C SER A 11 -3.11 -14.74 11.20
N THR A 12 -1.99 -15.47 11.10
CA THR A 12 -2.00 -16.88 10.71
C THR A 12 -2.55 -17.80 11.82
N VAL A 13 -2.81 -17.25 13.01
CA VAL A 13 -3.29 -18.01 14.16
C VAL A 13 -4.81 -18.20 14.04
N LEU A 14 -5.28 -19.45 14.05
CA LEU A 14 -6.71 -19.78 13.93
C LEU A 14 -7.57 -19.10 15.00
N GLN A 15 -7.05 -18.96 16.22
CA GLN A 15 -7.73 -18.27 17.32
C GLN A 15 -8.02 -16.80 17.01
N ASP A 16 -7.17 -16.13 16.23
CA ASP A 16 -7.37 -14.72 15.86
C ASP A 16 -8.53 -14.57 14.87
N LEU A 17 -8.70 -15.51 13.93
CA LEU A 17 -9.82 -15.48 12.99
C LEU A 17 -11.17 -15.54 13.69
N THR A 18 -11.32 -16.47 14.64
CA THR A 18 -12.55 -16.60 15.43
C THR A 18 -12.80 -15.33 16.24
N ALA A 19 -11.77 -14.82 16.91
CA ALA A 19 -11.89 -13.60 17.71
C ALA A 19 -12.28 -12.37 16.87
N GLN A 20 -11.68 -12.17 15.68
CA GLN A 20 -12.06 -11.04 14.83
C GLN A 20 -13.48 -11.18 14.28
N ARG A 21 -13.94 -12.42 13.99
CA ARG A 21 -15.32 -12.68 13.56
C ARG A 21 -16.30 -12.34 14.67
N GLU A 22 -16.04 -12.80 15.90
CA GLU A 22 -16.87 -12.51 17.07
C GLU A 22 -16.98 -11.00 17.32
N ILE A 23 -15.86 -10.27 17.26
CA ILE A 23 -15.88 -8.80 17.41
C ILE A 23 -16.75 -8.14 16.34
N LEU A 24 -16.70 -8.59 15.09
CA LEU A 24 -17.54 -8.03 14.02
C LEU A 24 -19.03 -8.34 14.22
N LEU A 25 -19.37 -9.52 14.73
CA LEU A 25 -20.73 -9.88 15.11
C LEU A 25 -21.24 -8.99 16.27
N GLU A 26 -20.41 -8.77 17.29
CA GLU A 26 -20.72 -7.87 18.42
C GLU A 26 -20.92 -6.43 17.97
N LEU A 27 -20.21 -5.99 16.92
CA LEU A 27 -20.40 -4.69 16.28
C LEU A 27 -21.65 -4.62 15.38
N GLY A 28 -22.46 -5.69 15.33
CA GLY A 28 -23.75 -5.74 14.64
C GLY A 28 -23.69 -6.15 13.17
N VAL A 29 -22.55 -6.63 12.68
CA VAL A 29 -22.44 -7.13 11.30
C VAL A 29 -23.11 -8.51 11.20
N GLY A 30 -23.90 -8.74 10.16
CA GLY A 30 -24.44 -10.07 9.85
C GLY A 30 -23.32 -11.06 9.49
N ASP A 31 -23.46 -12.31 9.94
CA ASP A 31 -22.44 -13.36 9.77
C ASP A 31 -22.11 -13.65 8.29
N ASP A 32 -23.10 -13.50 7.40
CA ASP A 32 -23.01 -13.65 5.95
C ASP A 32 -22.31 -12.47 5.25
N ARG A 33 -22.02 -11.38 5.98
CA ARG A 33 -21.39 -10.16 5.47
C ARG A 33 -20.04 -9.85 6.12
N ILE A 34 -19.47 -10.85 6.78
CA ILE A 34 -18.12 -10.78 7.36
C ILE A 34 -17.12 -11.36 6.36
N TYR A 35 -16.19 -10.52 5.92
CA TYR A 35 -15.09 -10.89 5.04
C TYR A 35 -13.78 -10.89 5.83
N LEU A 36 -13.02 -11.98 5.75
CA LEU A 36 -11.77 -12.13 6.51
C LEU A 36 -10.62 -12.47 5.57
N ASP A 37 -9.48 -11.81 5.79
CA ASP A 37 -8.21 -12.23 5.18
C ASP A 37 -7.33 -12.91 6.24
N LYS A 38 -6.85 -14.12 5.94
CA LYS A 38 -5.92 -14.86 6.81
C LYS A 38 -4.49 -14.33 6.68
N GLY A 39 -3.74 -14.44 7.78
CA GLY A 39 -2.39 -13.90 7.92
C GLY A 39 -1.49 -14.15 6.73
N LEU A 40 -0.96 -13.05 6.20
CA LEU A 40 -0.04 -13.05 5.09
C LEU A 40 1.37 -13.28 5.65
N THR A 41 1.94 -14.44 5.40
CA THR A 41 3.38 -14.66 5.52
C THR A 41 4.10 -13.71 4.55
N GLY A 42 4.85 -12.74 5.09
CA GLY A 42 6.02 -12.05 4.51
C GLY A 42 6.00 -11.46 3.09
N THR A 43 4.98 -11.69 2.27
CA THR A 43 5.05 -11.45 0.81
C THR A 43 3.70 -11.42 0.11
N ASN A 44 2.68 -12.12 0.64
CA ASN A 44 1.39 -12.13 -0.02
C ASN A 44 0.71 -10.77 0.15
N ARG A 45 0.42 -10.08 -0.96
CA ARG A 45 -0.27 -8.78 -1.00
C ARG A 45 -1.76 -8.90 -1.27
N ALA A 46 -2.20 -10.08 -1.72
CA ALA A 46 -3.60 -10.27 -2.10
C ALA A 46 -4.49 -10.20 -0.85
N ARG A 47 -5.56 -9.42 -0.95
CA ARG A 47 -6.55 -9.22 0.11
C ARG A 47 -7.94 -9.48 -0.45
N PRO A 48 -8.21 -10.72 -0.92
CA PRO A 48 -9.48 -11.04 -1.55
C PRO A 48 -10.67 -10.76 -0.63
N GLY A 49 -10.51 -10.89 0.69
CA GLY A 49 -11.54 -10.51 1.66
C GLY A 49 -11.82 -9.01 1.66
N LEU A 50 -10.79 -8.15 1.62
CA LEU A 50 -10.99 -6.70 1.51
C LEU A 50 -11.64 -6.36 0.17
N ASP A 51 -11.17 -6.96 -0.92
CA ASP A 51 -11.69 -6.69 -2.27
C ASP A 51 -13.19 -7.04 -2.35
N GLN A 52 -13.59 -8.18 -1.76
CA GLN A 52 -14.99 -8.60 -1.66
C GLN A 52 -15.81 -7.65 -0.78
N ALA A 53 -15.29 -7.25 0.39
CA ALA A 53 -15.97 -6.30 1.27
C ALA A 53 -16.20 -4.95 0.57
N LEU A 54 -15.18 -4.43 -0.11
CA LEU A 54 -15.26 -3.19 -0.89
C LEU A 54 -16.21 -3.31 -2.09
N ALA A 55 -16.34 -4.49 -2.69
CA ALA A 55 -17.32 -4.75 -3.75
C ALA A 55 -18.76 -4.88 -3.21
N ALA A 56 -18.93 -5.33 -1.97
CA ALA A 56 -20.24 -5.49 -1.34
C ALA A 56 -20.85 -4.16 -0.85
N VAL A 57 -20.02 -3.23 -0.36
CA VAL A 57 -20.49 -1.92 0.12
C VAL A 57 -20.99 -1.03 -1.02
N ARG A 58 -22.09 -0.30 -0.75
CA ARG A 58 -22.69 0.71 -1.63
C ARG A 58 -22.73 2.06 -0.93
N ALA A 59 -23.04 3.12 -1.68
CA ALA A 59 -23.21 4.46 -1.13
C ALA A 59 -24.25 4.45 0.00
N GLY A 60 -23.87 5.00 1.15
CA GLY A 60 -24.70 5.01 2.35
C GLY A 60 -24.54 3.78 3.26
N ASP A 61 -23.83 2.74 2.86
CA ASP A 61 -23.47 1.60 3.73
C ASP A 61 -22.30 1.94 4.66
N THR A 62 -22.00 1.04 5.59
CA THR A 62 -20.87 1.17 6.52
C THR A 62 -19.96 -0.05 6.43
N LEU A 63 -18.69 0.19 6.11
CA LEU A 63 -17.64 -0.80 6.29
C LEU A 63 -17.23 -0.80 7.76
N VAL A 64 -17.48 -1.91 8.46
CA VAL A 64 -17.18 -2.11 9.87
C VAL A 64 -15.89 -2.91 10.00
N VAL A 65 -14.96 -2.40 10.79
CA VAL A 65 -13.71 -3.08 11.09
C VAL A 65 -13.41 -2.99 12.59
N PRO A 66 -12.78 -4.01 13.21
CA PRO A 66 -12.51 -4.00 14.64
C PRO A 66 -11.58 -2.85 15.04
N LYS A 67 -10.49 -2.65 14.28
CA LYS A 67 -9.43 -1.67 14.52
C LYS A 67 -8.70 -1.33 13.21
N LEU A 68 -7.97 -0.21 13.20
CA LEU A 68 -7.27 0.26 12.00
C LEU A 68 -6.16 -0.70 11.54
N ASP A 69 -5.42 -1.34 12.45
CA ASP A 69 -4.39 -2.35 12.12
C ASP A 69 -4.97 -3.64 11.50
N ARG A 70 -6.28 -3.84 11.66
CA ARG A 70 -7.05 -4.93 11.04
C ARG A 70 -7.63 -4.54 9.68
N LEU A 71 -7.66 -3.25 9.36
CA LEU A 71 -8.03 -2.74 8.03
C LEU A 71 -6.81 -2.47 7.14
N ALA A 72 -5.71 -1.96 7.68
CA ALA A 72 -4.61 -1.47 6.87
C ALA A 72 -3.26 -2.04 7.31
N ARG A 73 -2.33 -2.19 6.35
CA ARG A 73 -0.96 -2.65 6.63
C ARG A 73 0.02 -1.53 6.97
N SER A 74 -0.34 -0.29 6.66
CA SER A 74 0.47 0.91 6.84
C SER A 74 -0.43 2.15 6.75
N VAL A 75 0.07 3.32 7.14
CA VAL A 75 -0.70 4.56 7.03
C VAL A 75 -1.06 4.90 5.57
N PRO A 76 -0.16 4.76 4.58
CA PRO A 76 -0.55 4.93 3.17
C PRO A 76 -1.67 4.01 2.71
N ASP A 77 -1.67 2.74 3.16
CA ASP A 77 -2.71 1.76 2.82
C ASP A 77 -4.05 2.15 3.46
N ALA A 78 -4.03 2.65 4.70
CA ALA A 78 -5.22 3.17 5.37
C ALA A 78 -5.80 4.38 4.63
N ARG A 79 -4.93 5.29 4.17
CA ARG A 79 -5.35 6.45 3.38
C ARG A 79 -5.95 6.04 2.04
N ASP A 80 -5.34 5.13 1.30
CA ASP A 80 -5.86 4.68 -0.01
C ASP A 80 -7.23 4.01 0.12
N ILE A 81 -7.43 3.21 1.19
CA ILE A 81 -8.73 2.64 1.53
C ILE A 81 -9.72 3.76 1.90
N GLY A 82 -9.32 4.70 2.74
CA GLY A 82 -10.14 5.85 3.14
C GLY A 82 -10.63 6.66 1.94
N ASP A 83 -9.74 7.02 1.02
CA ASP A 83 -10.08 7.74 -0.22
C ASP A 83 -11.09 6.96 -1.07
N THR A 84 -10.95 5.64 -1.13
CA THR A 84 -11.91 4.76 -1.82
C THR A 84 -13.30 4.81 -1.18
N LEU A 85 -13.38 4.79 0.16
CA LEU A 85 -14.65 4.87 0.89
C LEU A 85 -15.31 6.24 0.72
N ILE A 86 -14.52 7.32 0.80
CA ILE A 86 -15.00 8.69 0.57
C ILE A 86 -15.58 8.82 -0.84
N ALA A 87 -14.84 8.38 -1.86
CA ALA A 87 -15.27 8.46 -3.25
C ALA A 87 -16.57 7.70 -3.52
N ARG A 88 -16.84 6.64 -2.74
CA ARG A 88 -18.05 5.82 -2.84
C ARG A 88 -19.18 6.25 -1.89
N GLY A 89 -18.97 7.26 -1.04
CA GLY A 89 -19.95 7.67 -0.04
C GLY A 89 -20.24 6.59 1.00
N VAL A 90 -19.23 5.76 1.33
CA VAL A 90 -19.32 4.67 2.30
C VAL A 90 -18.76 5.14 3.64
N ARG A 91 -19.46 4.85 4.74
CA ARG A 91 -18.97 5.16 6.09
C ARG A 91 -17.97 4.12 6.54
N LEU A 92 -17.04 4.53 7.39
CA LEU A 92 -16.09 3.62 8.04
C LEU A 92 -16.44 3.52 9.53
N SER A 93 -16.64 2.32 10.06
CA SER A 93 -16.74 2.09 11.52
C SER A 93 -15.45 1.44 12.02
N LEU A 94 -14.74 2.12 12.91
CA LEU A 94 -13.57 1.58 13.60
C LEU A 94 -13.95 1.26 15.06
N GLY A 95 -14.05 -0.02 15.40
CA GLY A 95 -14.36 -0.46 16.76
C GLY A 95 -15.66 0.13 17.32
N GLY A 96 -16.63 0.39 16.45
CA GLY A 96 -17.93 1.00 16.79
C GLY A 96 -18.00 2.52 16.62
N THR A 97 -16.87 3.21 16.42
CA THR A 97 -16.88 4.65 16.10
C THR A 97 -17.06 4.84 14.60
N ILE A 98 -18.13 5.54 14.21
CA ILE A 98 -18.48 5.77 12.80
C ILE A 98 -17.86 7.08 12.30
N TYR A 99 -17.20 7.00 11.16
CA TYR A 99 -16.64 8.10 10.39
C TYR A 99 -17.42 8.22 9.07
N ASP A 100 -18.23 9.26 8.95
CA ASP A 100 -19.03 9.54 7.75
C ASP A 100 -18.28 10.49 6.82
N PRO A 101 -17.97 10.13 5.56
CA PRO A 101 -17.34 11.03 4.60
C PRO A 101 -18.04 12.38 4.40
N ALA A 102 -19.35 12.50 4.71
CA ALA A 102 -20.09 13.74 4.62
C ALA A 102 -19.85 14.67 5.83
N ASP A 103 -19.46 14.12 6.99
CA ASP A 103 -19.28 14.84 8.25
C ASP A 103 -17.91 15.56 8.31
N PRO A 104 -17.86 16.86 8.67
CA PRO A 104 -16.60 17.60 8.75
C PRO A 104 -15.56 17.01 9.72
N MET A 105 -15.99 16.45 10.87
CA MET A 105 -15.06 15.85 11.83
C MET A 105 -14.46 14.55 11.29
N SER A 106 -15.28 13.75 10.64
CA SER A 106 -14.86 12.52 9.97
C SER A 106 -13.92 12.81 8.79
N LYS A 107 -14.17 13.87 8.00
CA LYS A 107 -13.22 14.35 6.97
C LYS A 107 -11.87 14.72 7.56
N MET A 108 -11.83 15.34 8.75
CA MET A 108 -10.58 15.65 9.42
C MET A 108 -9.78 14.39 9.78
N PHE A 109 -10.45 13.33 10.22
CA PHE A 109 -9.81 12.03 10.46
C PHE A 109 -9.15 11.47 9.19
N PHE A 110 -9.87 11.44 8.06
CA PHE A 110 -9.31 10.97 6.80
C PHE A 110 -8.15 11.85 6.29
N ASN A 111 -8.26 13.16 6.40
CA ASN A 111 -7.17 14.09 6.05
C ASN A 111 -5.93 13.87 6.92
N MET A 112 -6.13 13.58 8.21
CA MET A 112 -5.02 13.28 9.12
C MET A 112 -4.29 11.99 8.72
N LEU A 113 -5.00 10.97 8.22
CA LEU A 113 -4.35 9.79 7.63
C LEU A 113 -3.48 10.15 6.43
N ALA A 114 -3.90 11.08 5.58
CA ALA A 114 -3.10 11.55 4.44
C ALA A 114 -1.82 12.27 4.90
N VAL A 115 -1.94 13.18 5.88
CA VAL A 115 -0.77 13.87 6.45
C VAL A 115 0.23 12.88 7.04
N PHE A 116 -0.23 11.89 7.81
CA PHE A 116 0.66 10.88 8.37
C PHE A 116 1.29 9.98 7.29
N ALA A 117 0.56 9.66 6.22
CA ALA A 117 1.10 8.87 5.11
C ALA A 117 2.26 9.61 4.41
N GLU A 118 2.11 10.90 4.14
CA GLU A 118 3.17 11.74 3.57
C GLU A 118 4.38 11.85 4.51
N PHE A 119 4.12 12.11 5.79
CA PHE A 119 5.16 12.18 6.81
C PHE A 119 5.99 10.89 6.91
N GLU A 120 5.35 9.72 6.95
CA GLU A 120 6.06 8.43 6.97
C GLU A 120 6.91 8.23 5.71
N ALA A 121 6.38 8.57 4.54
CA ALA A 121 7.10 8.44 3.27
C ALA A 121 8.35 9.33 3.24
N ASP A 122 8.24 10.56 3.73
CA ASP A 122 9.36 11.50 3.78
C ASP A 122 10.40 11.11 4.83
N LEU A 123 9.98 10.60 5.98
CA LEU A 123 10.90 10.08 6.99
C LEU A 123 11.70 8.87 6.45
N LEU A 124 11.07 7.99 5.67
CA LEU A 124 11.74 6.86 5.05
C LEU A 124 12.78 7.32 4.00
N LYS A 125 12.43 8.30 3.16
CA LYS A 125 13.36 8.90 2.19
C LYS A 125 14.55 9.55 2.90
N MET A 126 14.31 10.27 3.99
CA MET A 126 15.34 10.93 4.80
C MET A 126 16.35 9.90 5.32
N ARG A 127 15.88 8.85 6.01
CA ARG A 127 16.73 7.76 6.52
C ARG A 127 17.51 7.05 5.43
N THR A 128 16.87 6.81 4.28
CA THR A 128 17.53 6.17 3.14
C THR A 128 18.66 7.04 2.61
N ARG A 129 18.43 8.35 2.45
CA ARG A 129 19.43 9.31 1.99
C ARG A 129 20.63 9.38 2.95
N GLU A 130 20.37 9.42 4.26
CA GLU A 130 21.42 9.41 5.30
C GLU A 130 22.24 8.12 5.25
N GLY A 131 21.57 6.96 5.20
CA GLY A 131 22.24 5.66 5.09
C GLY A 131 23.08 5.54 3.81
N MET A 132 22.57 6.06 2.69
CA MET A 132 23.31 6.14 1.43
C MET A 132 24.53 7.05 1.56
N ALA A 133 24.41 8.23 2.19
CA ALA A 133 25.54 9.13 2.40
C ALA A 133 26.65 8.47 3.22
N VAL A 134 26.30 7.77 4.30
CA VAL A 134 27.24 6.99 5.12
C VAL A 134 27.90 5.86 4.30
N ALA A 135 27.13 5.14 3.48
CA ALA A 135 27.66 4.09 2.62
C ALA A 135 28.57 4.63 1.51
N ARG A 136 28.29 5.83 0.97
CA ARG A 136 29.14 6.54 -0.01
C ARG A 136 30.48 6.90 0.64
N ALA A 137 30.45 7.52 1.82
CA ALA A 137 31.65 7.90 2.57
C ALA A 137 32.53 6.68 2.91
N LYS A 138 31.92 5.53 3.18
CA LYS A 138 32.62 4.25 3.43
C LYS A 138 33.04 3.49 2.15
N GLY A 139 32.86 4.06 0.96
CA GLY A 139 33.22 3.43 -0.32
C GLY A 139 32.43 2.15 -0.65
N LYS A 140 31.31 1.88 0.04
CA LYS A 140 30.53 0.64 -0.12
C LYS A 140 29.56 0.66 -1.31
N LEU A 141 29.25 1.84 -1.83
CA LEU A 141 28.36 1.98 -2.98
C LEU A 141 29.13 1.78 -4.29
N LYS A 142 29.14 0.53 -4.77
CA LYS A 142 29.56 0.22 -6.13
C LYS A 142 28.38 0.47 -7.06
N GLY A 143 28.56 1.36 -8.03
CA GLY A 143 27.58 1.56 -9.10
C GLY A 143 27.28 0.26 -9.85
N LYS A 144 26.29 0.30 -10.75
CA LYS A 144 25.95 -0.85 -11.59
C LYS A 144 27.23 -1.33 -12.31
N LYS A 145 27.61 -2.60 -12.12
CA LYS A 145 28.75 -3.18 -12.82
C LYS A 145 28.53 -3.00 -14.33
N PRO A 146 29.52 -2.52 -15.10
CA PRO A 146 29.42 -2.46 -16.54
C PRO A 146 29.03 -3.83 -17.10
N LYS A 147 28.03 -3.87 -18.00
CA LYS A 147 27.62 -5.11 -18.66
C LYS A 147 28.67 -5.60 -19.67
N LEU A 148 29.45 -4.67 -20.21
CA LEU A 148 30.49 -4.93 -21.18
C LEU A 148 31.84 -4.97 -20.48
N THR A 149 32.67 -5.91 -20.91
CA THR A 149 34.09 -5.93 -20.55
C THR A 149 34.81 -4.76 -21.22
N ALA A 150 35.97 -4.37 -20.68
CA ALA A 150 36.79 -3.30 -21.26
C ALA A 150 37.12 -3.56 -22.75
N ARG A 151 37.32 -4.82 -23.13
CA ARG A 151 37.55 -5.25 -24.51
C ARG A 151 36.35 -4.96 -25.41
N GLN A 152 35.14 -5.30 -24.96
CA GLN A 152 33.92 -5.05 -25.72
C GLN A 152 33.61 -3.56 -25.83
N GLN A 153 33.92 -2.75 -24.80
CA GLN A 153 33.81 -1.29 -24.89
C GLN A 153 34.78 -0.71 -25.92
N ALA A 154 36.05 -1.14 -25.92
CA ALA A 154 37.04 -0.68 -26.89
C ALA A 154 36.66 -1.05 -28.33
N GLU A 155 36.11 -2.25 -28.53
CA GLU A 155 35.64 -2.73 -29.83
C GLU A 155 34.43 -1.92 -30.34
N LEU A 156 33.48 -1.61 -29.46
CA LEU A 156 32.33 -0.73 -29.77
C LEU A 156 32.75 0.69 -30.15
N VAL A 157 33.74 1.26 -29.44
CA VAL A 157 34.29 2.58 -29.77
C VAL A 157 34.99 2.55 -31.13
N ARG A 158 35.75 1.47 -31.41
CA ARG A 158 36.44 1.29 -32.70
C ARG A 158 35.46 1.14 -33.87
N MET A 159 34.35 0.42 -33.69
CA MET A 159 33.32 0.23 -34.72
C MET A 159 32.50 1.50 -34.99
N ARG A 160 32.46 2.45 -34.04
CA ARG A 160 31.68 3.70 -34.16
C ARG A 160 32.50 4.90 -34.63
N ALA A 161 33.82 4.78 -34.72
CA ALA A 161 34.65 5.77 -35.42
C ALA A 161 34.19 5.82 -36.89
N PRO A 162 33.89 7.01 -37.46
CA PRO A 162 33.40 7.11 -38.82
C PRO A 162 34.42 6.49 -39.76
N ALA A 163 33.98 5.54 -40.59
CA ALA A 163 34.78 5.08 -41.72
C ALA A 163 35.16 6.33 -42.52
N ALA A 164 36.46 6.61 -42.62
CA ALA A 164 36.97 7.66 -43.47
C ALA A 164 36.35 7.46 -44.86
N SER A 165 35.50 8.40 -45.26
CA SER A 165 34.90 8.46 -46.58
C SER A 165 36.04 8.45 -47.60
N THR A 166 36.24 7.32 -48.26
CA THR A 166 37.19 7.19 -49.36
C THR A 166 36.58 7.98 -50.53
N PRO A 167 37.25 9.01 -51.07
CA PRO A 167 36.71 9.75 -52.19
C PRO A 167 36.75 8.85 -53.44
N SER A 168 35.63 8.80 -54.15
CA SER A 168 35.49 8.10 -55.44
C SER A 168 36.33 8.80 -56.50
N PRO A 169 37.18 8.11 -57.28
CA PRO A 169 37.82 8.71 -58.44
C PRO A 169 36.83 8.78 -59.61
N THR A 170 37.02 9.81 -60.43
CA THR A 170 36.20 10.25 -61.58
C THR A 170 36.25 9.26 -62.73
#